data_AF-A0A178DJE7-F1
#
_entry.id   AF-A0A178DJE7-F1
#
_cell.length_a   1.000
_cell.length_b   1.000
_cell.length_c   1.000
_cell.angle_alpha   90.00
_cell.angle_beta   90.00
_cell.angle_gamma   90.00
#
_symmetry.space_group_name_H-M   'P 1'
#
loop_
_entity.id
_entity.type
_entity.pdbx_description
1 polymer ?
#
loop_
_entity_poly.entity_id
_entity_poly.type
_entity_poly.pdbx_seq_one_letter_code
_entity_poly.pdbx_strand_id
1 'polypeptide(L)'
;MIPISSLHDSPLSLNISPKILRQTWFEELFSPRMDPSSITNCVLLLNIPAKALAGIDLLSFTTSPRFRGIKDLPPGLHFVFAATSAAFSVRQGAWFYVTPGTGSPQVFVKRWDDESEDLVAETDQSEVLHWKANLGSLWKASLTPYRQTVEEGDSGEEETWSEESMAWSNLTSHITPTLLTRICGLNPDHWSLTTASAAKQDLESIPGLESSSNISQEKDLGLLPIDLTRTWREGATGKERTDAAQDRSWFLGDLIENHCQAENKRGREFEILGELQFVFLMVLTLNNNSCLEQWKRMLKLLLTCQQAVKERTVLFIELIRLLRVQLGQCPSAEGDMFGMNEARGGFLRPLLTNFRRHVDESAGTWKADLVEEMDELQEYLEKEFGWQLGYSYVRRGFVDLEDGERVEMDMDDADEDDEQGEYAPVVVDLTPAQLKALDQNNSNDGGHRSDSIGDSSESEDETELEDMDTRF
;
A
#
# COMPACT_ATOMS: atom_id res chain seq x y z
N MET A 1 -79.35 39.31 -21.28
CA MET A 1 -79.31 40.07 -20.00
C MET A 1 -79.61 39.09 -18.88
N ILE A 2 -78.57 38.63 -18.19
CA ILE A 2 -78.64 37.75 -17.01
C ILE A 2 -78.07 38.57 -15.85
N PRO A 3 -78.70 38.58 -14.67
CA PRO A 3 -78.37 39.51 -13.59
C PRO A 3 -77.25 39.00 -12.69
N ILE A 4 -76.63 39.97 -12.03
CA ILE A 4 -75.59 39.89 -11.01
C ILE A 4 -76.06 39.06 -9.81
N SER A 5 -75.31 38.03 -9.44
CA SER A 5 -75.47 37.29 -8.19
C SER A 5 -74.45 37.76 -7.14
N SER A 6 -74.98 37.97 -5.94
CA SER A 6 -74.34 38.48 -4.73
C SER A 6 -73.34 37.49 -4.11
N LEU A 7 -72.25 38.04 -3.58
CA LEU A 7 -71.33 37.42 -2.62
C LEU A 7 -72.06 36.99 -1.33
N HIS A 8 -71.81 35.77 -0.86
CA HIS A 8 -71.76 35.43 0.57
C HIS A 8 -70.89 34.19 0.81
N ASP A 9 -69.87 34.39 1.65
CA ASP A 9 -69.21 33.49 2.59
C ASP A 9 -69.05 31.99 2.26
N SER A 10 -67.81 31.59 2.01
CA SER A 10 -67.35 30.21 2.18
C SER A 10 -66.35 30.16 3.36
N PRO A 11 -66.63 29.43 4.45
CA PRO A 11 -65.62 29.14 5.46
C PRO A 11 -64.75 27.98 4.95
N LEU A 12 -63.44 28.21 4.85
CA LEU A 12 -62.45 27.15 4.64
C LEU A 12 -62.45 26.22 5.87
N SER A 13 -62.99 25.01 5.72
CA SER A 13 -62.87 23.94 6.72
C SER A 13 -61.47 23.31 6.63
N LEU A 14 -60.56 23.77 7.49
CA LEU A 14 -59.34 23.04 7.83
C LEU A 14 -59.71 21.78 8.62
N ASN A 15 -59.75 20.64 7.93
CA ASN A 15 -59.99 19.34 8.54
C ASN A 15 -58.67 18.82 9.14
N ILE A 16 -58.30 19.32 10.33
CA ILE A 16 -57.17 18.80 11.10
C ILE A 16 -57.64 17.56 11.86
N SER A 17 -57.12 16.39 11.48
CA SER A 17 -57.37 15.12 12.16
C SER A 17 -56.83 15.18 13.60
N PRO A 18 -57.62 14.86 14.64
CA PRO A 18 -57.20 14.98 16.04
C PRO A 18 -56.32 13.81 16.53
N LYS A 19 -55.53 13.20 15.62
CA LYS A 19 -54.66 12.05 15.94
C LYS A 19 -53.18 12.41 16.12
N ILE A 20 -52.76 13.65 15.87
CA ILE A 20 -51.32 14.01 15.81
C ILE A 20 -50.75 14.55 17.14
N LEU A 21 -51.56 14.75 18.17
CA LEU A 21 -51.11 15.41 19.42
C LEU A 21 -51.04 14.51 20.67
N ARG A 22 -51.05 13.17 20.54
CA ARG A 22 -50.91 12.25 21.69
C ARG A 22 -49.79 11.23 21.59
N GLN A 23 -48.99 11.24 20.51
CA GLN A 23 -48.01 10.17 20.24
C GLN A 23 -46.54 10.55 20.43
N THR A 24 -46.23 11.77 20.90
CA THR A 24 -44.82 12.20 21.02
C THR A 24 -44.23 12.06 22.41
N TRP A 25 -45.04 12.18 23.48
CA TRP A 25 -44.49 12.18 24.85
C TRP A 25 -44.45 10.80 25.54
N PHE A 26 -45.35 9.88 25.17
CA PHE A 26 -45.40 8.54 25.77
C PHE A 26 -44.39 7.56 25.15
N GLU A 27 -43.98 7.75 23.88
CA GLU A 27 -42.96 6.91 23.23
C GLU A 27 -41.51 7.30 23.61
N GLU A 28 -41.26 8.55 24.01
CA GLU A 28 -39.97 8.96 24.60
C GLU A 28 -39.77 8.39 26.02
N LEU A 29 -40.84 8.34 26.83
CA LEU A 29 -40.79 7.82 28.21
C LEU A 29 -40.70 6.28 28.30
N PHE A 30 -41.11 5.57 27.25
CA PHE A 30 -41.14 4.10 27.19
C PHE A 30 -40.48 3.54 25.94
N SER A 31 -39.50 4.23 25.36
CA SER A 31 -38.59 3.58 24.43
C SER A 31 -38.00 2.36 25.13
N PRO A 32 -38.21 1.13 24.61
CA PRO A 32 -37.72 -0.06 25.29
C PRO A 32 -36.21 0.10 25.43
N ARG A 33 -35.74 0.14 26.69
CA ARG A 33 -34.31 0.05 27.00
C ARG A 33 -33.80 -1.13 26.21
N MET A 34 -32.90 -0.84 25.27
CA MET A 34 -32.31 -1.85 24.43
C MET A 34 -31.74 -2.93 25.34
N ASP A 35 -32.00 -4.20 25.03
CA ASP A 35 -31.37 -5.28 25.77
C ASP A 35 -29.85 -5.09 25.62
N PRO A 36 -29.08 -4.93 26.72
CA PRO A 36 -27.62 -4.80 26.65
C PRO A 36 -26.95 -5.91 25.85
N SER A 37 -27.61 -7.07 25.68
CA SER A 37 -27.17 -8.18 24.83
C SER A 37 -27.11 -7.87 23.33
N SER A 38 -27.77 -6.78 22.87
CA SER A 38 -27.85 -6.38 21.46
C SER A 38 -26.80 -5.36 21.03
N ILE A 39 -26.00 -4.86 21.98
CA ILE A 39 -24.88 -3.95 21.70
C ILE A 39 -23.63 -4.80 21.43
N THR A 40 -22.97 -4.51 20.31
CA THR A 40 -21.78 -5.21 19.80
C THR A 40 -20.61 -4.22 19.69
N ASN A 41 -19.47 -4.66 19.16
CA ASN A 41 -18.31 -3.79 18.99
C ASN A 41 -18.62 -2.62 18.05
N CYS A 42 -18.12 -1.43 18.36
CA CYS A 42 -18.35 -0.24 17.55
C CYS A 42 -17.19 0.77 17.60
N VAL A 43 -17.10 1.61 16.58
CA VAL A 43 -16.24 2.79 16.55
C VAL A 43 -17.10 4.04 16.44
N LEU A 44 -16.94 4.96 17.38
CA LEU A 44 -17.53 6.29 17.34
C LEU A 44 -16.60 7.21 16.54
N LEU A 45 -17.20 7.95 15.62
CA LEU A 45 -16.56 9.00 14.83
C LEU A 45 -17.27 10.32 15.16
N LEU A 46 -16.70 11.04 16.11
CA LEU A 46 -17.30 12.23 16.72
C LEU A 46 -16.78 13.50 16.07
N ASN A 47 -17.60 14.56 16.08
CA ASN A 47 -17.27 15.88 15.55
C ASN A 47 -16.82 15.93 14.09
N ILE A 48 -17.03 14.86 13.32
CA ILE A 48 -16.75 14.85 11.89
C ILE A 48 -17.56 15.98 11.22
N PRO A 49 -16.93 16.83 10.37
CA PRO A 49 -17.62 17.93 9.72
C PRO A 49 -18.82 17.44 8.89
N ALA A 50 -19.87 18.26 8.80
CA ALA A 50 -21.04 17.89 8.01
C ALA A 50 -20.69 17.81 6.51
N LYS A 51 -21.16 16.75 5.83
CA LYS A 51 -20.82 16.47 4.42
C LYS A 51 -19.32 16.19 4.19
N ALA A 52 -18.58 15.84 5.24
CA ALA A 52 -17.24 15.30 5.13
C ALA A 52 -17.26 13.91 4.47
N LEU A 53 -16.12 13.54 3.88
CA LEU A 53 -15.85 12.15 3.52
C LEU A 53 -15.52 11.38 4.81
N ALA A 54 -16.11 10.21 4.98
CA ALA A 54 -15.69 9.22 5.97
C ALA A 54 -15.70 7.84 5.35
N GLY A 55 -14.97 6.92 5.96
CA GLY A 55 -14.94 5.54 5.51
C GLY A 55 -14.54 4.57 6.60
N ILE A 56 -14.88 3.32 6.35
CA ILE A 56 -14.41 2.18 7.12
C ILE A 56 -13.99 1.07 6.15
N ASP A 57 -12.74 0.65 6.30
CA ASP A 57 -12.05 -0.33 5.46
C ASP A 57 -12.08 0.10 3.99
N LEU A 58 -12.73 -0.63 3.08
CA LEU A 58 -12.81 -0.26 1.66
C LEU A 58 -14.00 0.66 1.35
N LEU A 59 -14.94 0.80 2.28
CA LEU A 59 -16.18 1.53 2.04
C LEU A 59 -16.02 3.01 2.43
N SER A 60 -16.31 3.91 1.49
CA SER A 60 -16.34 5.35 1.70
C SER A 60 -17.75 5.92 1.49
N PHE A 61 -18.09 6.98 2.23
CA PHE A 61 -19.40 7.62 2.19
C PHE A 61 -19.32 9.08 2.63
N THR A 62 -20.34 9.85 2.27
CA THR A 62 -20.51 11.22 2.78
C THR A 62 -21.26 11.21 4.10
N THR A 63 -20.72 11.86 5.11
CA THR A 63 -21.32 11.91 6.45
C THR A 63 -22.59 12.78 6.49
N SER A 64 -23.57 12.31 7.27
CA SER A 64 -24.76 13.10 7.61
C SER A 64 -24.56 13.80 8.97
N PRO A 65 -25.27 14.91 9.26
CA PRO A 65 -25.16 15.60 10.55
C PRO A 65 -25.50 14.74 11.79
N ARG A 66 -26.23 13.64 11.59
CA ARG A 66 -26.62 12.70 12.67
C ARG A 66 -25.67 11.51 12.81
N PHE A 67 -24.76 11.33 11.87
CA PHE A 67 -23.78 10.24 11.89
C PHE A 67 -22.83 10.41 13.08
N ARG A 68 -22.61 9.33 13.82
CA ARG A 68 -21.70 9.29 14.98
C ARG A 68 -20.80 8.07 15.01
N GLY A 69 -20.83 7.19 14.01
CA GLY A 69 -19.94 6.03 13.96
C GLY A 69 -20.54 4.77 13.34
N ILE A 70 -19.79 3.68 13.46
CA ILE A 70 -20.10 2.37 12.89
C ILE A 70 -20.25 1.34 14.02
N LYS A 71 -21.27 0.49 13.96
CA LYS A 71 -21.56 -0.58 14.92
C LYS A 71 -21.52 -1.96 14.26
N ASP A 72 -21.65 -3.03 15.05
CA ASP A 72 -21.65 -4.42 14.54
C ASP A 72 -20.30 -4.81 13.89
N LEU A 73 -19.20 -4.30 14.45
CA LEU A 73 -17.85 -4.60 13.97
C LEU A 73 -17.46 -6.05 14.29
N PRO A 74 -17.04 -6.84 13.27
CA PRO A 74 -16.51 -8.17 13.50
C PRO A 74 -15.14 -8.10 14.21
N PRO A 75 -14.67 -9.19 14.83
CA PRO A 75 -13.30 -9.29 15.30
C PRO A 75 -12.30 -9.19 14.15
N GLY A 76 -11.19 -8.50 14.36
CA GLY A 76 -10.17 -8.30 13.33
C GLY A 76 -9.62 -6.87 13.30
N LEU A 77 -8.75 -6.63 12.31
CA LEU A 77 -8.26 -5.28 12.02
C LEU A 77 -9.29 -4.51 11.21
N HIS A 78 -9.43 -3.23 11.54
CA HIS A 78 -10.24 -2.29 10.80
C HIS A 78 -9.49 -0.98 10.64
N PHE A 79 -9.80 -0.27 9.57
CA PHE A 79 -9.26 1.03 9.24
C PHE A 79 -10.41 2.03 9.09
N VAL A 80 -10.35 3.15 9.81
CA VAL A 80 -11.31 4.24 9.61
C VAL A 80 -10.58 5.46 9.13
N PHE A 81 -11.20 6.21 8.23
CA PHE A 81 -10.65 7.44 7.71
C PHE A 81 -11.72 8.51 7.52
N ALA A 82 -11.29 9.77 7.53
CA ALA A 82 -12.14 10.92 7.31
C ALA A 82 -11.37 12.06 6.62
N ALA A 83 -12.08 12.91 5.89
CA ALA A 83 -11.55 14.13 5.32
C ALA A 83 -12.65 15.19 5.27
N THR A 84 -12.28 16.47 5.36
CA THR A 84 -13.23 17.60 5.38
C THR A 84 -14.11 17.66 4.13
N SER A 85 -13.62 17.17 2.99
CA SER A 85 -14.35 17.02 1.73
C SER A 85 -13.88 15.79 0.97
N ALA A 86 -14.72 15.29 0.06
CA ALA A 86 -14.35 14.21 -0.86
C ALA A 86 -13.32 14.65 -1.92
N ALA A 87 -13.26 15.94 -2.23
CA ALA A 87 -12.37 16.48 -3.27
C ALA A 87 -11.12 17.11 -2.64
N PHE A 88 -9.95 16.61 -3.04
CA PHE A 88 -8.62 17.20 -2.79
C PHE A 88 -8.24 17.46 -1.32
N SER A 89 -8.94 16.83 -0.36
CA SER A 89 -8.66 16.99 1.07
C SER A 89 -7.72 15.89 1.56
N VAL A 90 -6.83 16.25 2.49
CA VAL A 90 -6.01 15.28 3.20
C VAL A 90 -6.93 14.33 3.96
N ARG A 91 -6.80 13.03 3.68
CA ARG A 91 -7.52 11.99 4.39
C ARG A 91 -6.73 11.62 5.65
N GLN A 92 -7.40 11.65 6.79
CA GLN A 92 -6.88 11.28 8.11
C GLN A 92 -7.40 9.90 8.45
N GLY A 93 -6.51 8.94 8.71
CA GLY A 93 -6.88 7.55 8.92
C GLY A 93 -6.25 6.97 10.17
N ALA A 94 -6.88 5.94 10.73
CA ALA A 94 -6.33 5.20 11.84
C ALA A 94 -6.82 3.76 11.89
N TRP A 95 -5.87 2.83 11.97
CA TRP A 95 -6.14 1.42 12.25
C TRP A 95 -6.50 1.19 13.71
N PHE A 96 -7.26 0.13 13.96
CA PHE A 96 -7.59 -0.37 15.29
C PHE A 96 -7.90 -1.86 15.23
N TYR A 97 -7.80 -2.56 16.37
CA TYR A 97 -7.98 -4.02 16.43
C TYR A 97 -9.14 -4.40 17.35
N VAL A 98 -10.17 -5.02 16.77
CA VAL A 98 -11.28 -5.58 17.53
C VAL A 98 -10.87 -6.97 18.02
N THR A 99 -10.54 -7.07 19.31
CA THR A 99 -10.10 -8.34 19.90
C THR A 99 -11.22 -9.38 19.88
N PRO A 100 -10.99 -10.62 19.41
CA PRO A 100 -11.96 -11.70 19.51
C PRO A 100 -12.29 -12.04 20.97
N GLY A 101 -13.58 -12.14 21.29
CA GLY A 101 -14.00 -12.58 22.62
C GLY A 101 -15.49 -12.38 22.90
N THR A 102 -15.98 -13.09 23.92
CA THR A 102 -17.37 -12.97 24.43
C THR A 102 -17.48 -11.93 25.57
N GLY A 103 -16.52 -11.02 25.67
CA GLY A 103 -16.45 -9.99 26.69
C GLY A 103 -17.48 -8.88 26.48
N SER A 104 -17.38 -7.83 27.29
CA SER A 104 -18.15 -6.61 27.04
C SER A 104 -17.78 -6.01 25.67
N PRO A 105 -18.74 -5.41 24.95
CA PRO A 105 -18.48 -4.75 23.67
C PRO A 105 -17.30 -3.77 23.73
N GLN A 106 -16.42 -3.85 22.74
CA GLN A 106 -15.34 -2.90 22.55
C GLN A 106 -15.87 -1.63 21.88
N VAL A 107 -15.57 -0.48 22.48
CA VAL A 107 -16.00 0.84 21.98
C VAL A 107 -14.76 1.68 21.76
N PHE A 108 -14.44 1.93 20.50
CA PHE A 108 -13.37 2.82 20.07
C PHE A 108 -13.95 4.21 19.87
N VAL A 109 -13.28 5.25 20.37
CA VAL A 109 -13.78 6.63 20.25
C VAL A 109 -12.72 7.45 19.53
N LYS A 110 -13.06 7.92 18.34
CA LYS A 110 -12.23 8.81 17.54
C LYS A 110 -13.00 10.11 17.30
N ARG A 111 -12.30 11.23 17.35
CA ARG A 111 -12.87 12.57 17.30
C ARG A 111 -12.11 13.38 16.28
N TRP A 112 -12.84 14.11 15.44
CA TRP A 112 -12.25 15.14 14.61
C TRP A 112 -11.86 16.33 15.48
N ASP A 113 -10.63 16.80 15.33
CA ASP A 113 -10.16 18.04 15.91
C ASP A 113 -10.14 19.13 14.84
N ASP A 114 -10.95 20.17 15.04
CA ASP A 114 -11.08 21.27 14.07
C ASP A 114 -9.84 22.17 14.02
N GLU A 115 -9.04 22.22 15.10
CA GLU A 115 -7.84 23.06 15.16
C GLU A 115 -6.69 22.43 14.36
N SER A 116 -6.45 21.12 14.54
CA SER A 116 -5.41 20.41 13.81
C SER A 116 -5.87 19.78 12.49
N GLU A 117 -7.17 19.81 12.18
CA GLU A 117 -7.79 19.07 11.06
C GLU A 117 -7.37 17.58 11.03
N ASP A 118 -7.38 16.94 12.22
CA ASP A 118 -6.94 15.56 12.41
C ASP A 118 -8.03 14.68 13.04
N LEU A 119 -7.97 13.39 12.74
CA LEU A 119 -8.80 12.37 13.39
C LEU A 119 -8.03 11.76 14.56
N VAL A 120 -8.32 12.23 15.78
CA VAL A 120 -7.60 11.82 17.00
C VAL A 120 -8.35 10.76 17.81
N ALA A 121 -7.63 9.92 18.54
CA ALA A 121 -8.24 9.03 19.54
C ALA A 121 -8.63 9.79 20.80
N GLU A 122 -9.79 9.44 21.37
CA GLU A 122 -10.15 9.90 22.72
C GLU A 122 -9.36 9.11 23.77
N THR A 123 -8.52 9.80 24.52
CA THR A 123 -7.65 9.19 25.54
C THR A 123 -8.14 9.47 26.96
N ASP A 124 -9.07 10.41 27.16
CA ASP A 124 -9.68 10.63 28.47
C ASP A 124 -10.64 9.48 28.79
N GLN A 125 -10.26 8.68 29.78
CA GLN A 125 -11.06 7.55 30.24
C GLN A 125 -12.46 7.96 30.72
N SER A 126 -12.60 9.18 31.26
CA SER A 126 -13.89 9.71 31.73
C SER A 126 -14.86 9.89 30.57
N GLU A 127 -14.36 10.46 29.46
CA GLU A 127 -15.13 10.65 28.23
C GLU A 127 -15.45 9.31 27.57
N VAL A 128 -14.47 8.39 27.48
CA VAL A 128 -14.72 7.04 26.95
C VAL A 128 -15.82 6.32 27.76
N LEU A 129 -15.79 6.43 29.08
CA LEU A 129 -16.84 5.86 29.95
C LEU A 129 -18.19 6.56 29.77
N HIS A 130 -18.18 7.89 29.60
CA HIS A 130 -19.39 8.66 29.30
C HIS A 130 -20.06 8.17 28.00
N TRP A 131 -19.29 8.00 26.93
CA TRP A 131 -19.80 7.49 25.66
C TRP A 131 -20.29 6.05 25.77
N LYS A 132 -19.55 5.18 26.47
CA LYS A 132 -19.97 3.79 26.75
C LYS A 132 -21.30 3.74 27.50
N ALA A 133 -21.48 4.58 28.52
CA ALA A 133 -22.72 4.61 29.31
C ALA A 133 -23.94 5.11 28.50
N ASN A 134 -23.72 6.01 27.54
CA ASN A 134 -24.78 6.62 26.73
C ASN A 134 -24.97 5.94 25.35
N LEU A 135 -24.20 4.90 25.06
CA LEU A 135 -24.17 4.24 23.76
C LEU A 135 -25.54 3.78 23.25
N GLY A 136 -26.43 3.33 24.16
CA GLY A 136 -27.78 2.88 23.81
C GLY A 136 -28.64 3.93 23.11
N SER A 137 -28.42 5.22 23.39
CA SER A 137 -29.12 6.33 22.72
C SER A 137 -28.63 6.55 21.28
N LEU A 138 -27.34 6.35 21.04
CA LEU A 138 -26.71 6.50 19.72
C LEU A 138 -27.00 5.28 18.81
N TRP A 139 -27.08 4.10 19.41
CA TRP A 139 -27.06 2.82 18.71
C TRP A 139 -28.12 2.66 17.61
N LYS A 140 -29.33 3.20 17.82
CA LYS A 140 -30.44 3.10 16.86
C LYS A 140 -30.46 4.23 15.83
N ALA A 141 -30.09 5.44 16.23
CA ALA A 141 -30.36 6.65 15.47
C ALA A 141 -29.14 7.23 14.74
N SER A 142 -27.93 6.94 15.24
CA SER A 142 -26.69 7.64 14.84
C SER A 142 -25.53 6.71 14.46
N LEU A 143 -25.63 5.41 14.74
CA LEU A 143 -24.63 4.42 14.32
C LEU A 143 -25.12 3.60 13.14
N THR A 144 -24.29 3.54 12.11
CA THR A 144 -24.54 2.73 10.92
C THR A 144 -23.98 1.32 11.15
N PRO A 145 -24.70 0.24 10.82
CA PRO A 145 -24.12 -1.10 10.84
C PRO A 145 -22.91 -1.20 9.94
N TYR A 146 -21.91 -1.96 10.36
CA TYR A 146 -20.76 -2.30 9.55
C TYR A 146 -21.25 -3.11 8.34
N ARG A 147 -21.09 -2.50 7.17
CA ARG A 147 -21.36 -3.08 5.87
C ARG A 147 -20.19 -2.68 5.01
N GLN A 148 -19.54 -3.65 4.38
CA GLN A 148 -18.53 -3.38 3.36
C GLN A 148 -19.15 -3.05 2.00
N THR A 149 -20.48 -3.17 1.88
CA THR A 149 -21.23 -2.94 0.65
C THR A 149 -22.11 -1.68 0.73
N VAL A 150 -22.21 -0.94 -0.39
CA VAL A 150 -23.32 0.00 -0.65
C VAL A 150 -24.17 -0.61 -1.77
N GLU A 151 -25.49 -0.69 -1.60
CA GLU A 151 -26.39 -1.05 -2.71
C GLU A 151 -26.31 0.04 -3.79
N GLU A 152 -25.71 -0.24 -4.94
CA GLU A 152 -26.16 0.41 -6.17
C GLU A 152 -27.54 -0.16 -6.53
N GLY A 153 -28.52 0.73 -6.72
CA GLY A 153 -29.93 0.42 -6.54
C GLY A 153 -30.50 -0.71 -7.40
N ASP A 154 -31.35 -1.52 -6.77
CA ASP A 154 -32.48 -2.28 -7.33
C ASP A 154 -32.27 -2.93 -8.71
N SER A 155 -31.33 -3.85 -8.81
CA SER A 155 -31.42 -4.98 -9.73
C SER A 155 -30.90 -6.22 -9.02
N GLY A 156 -31.83 -7.03 -8.51
CA GLY A 156 -31.55 -8.16 -7.64
C GLY A 156 -30.52 -9.14 -8.20
N GLU A 157 -29.37 -9.19 -7.54
CA GLU A 157 -28.43 -10.30 -7.56
C GLU A 157 -27.97 -10.51 -6.10
N GLU A 158 -28.41 -11.60 -5.47
CA GLU A 158 -28.06 -11.97 -4.08
C GLU A 158 -26.62 -12.52 -3.96
N GLU A 159 -25.85 -12.63 -5.05
CA GLU A 159 -24.51 -13.25 -5.06
C GLU A 159 -23.37 -12.31 -4.62
N THR A 160 -23.50 -10.99 -4.78
CA THR A 160 -22.41 -10.01 -4.58
C THR A 160 -22.05 -9.76 -3.10
N TRP A 161 -22.98 -10.00 -2.17
CA TRP A 161 -22.82 -9.65 -0.75
C TRP A 161 -21.72 -10.45 -0.02
N SER A 162 -21.33 -11.62 -0.56
CA SER A 162 -20.38 -12.52 0.09
C SER A 162 -18.92 -12.26 -0.30
N GLU A 163 -18.67 -11.75 -1.51
CA GLU A 163 -17.33 -11.63 -2.08
C GLU A 163 -16.55 -10.44 -1.51
N GLU A 164 -17.21 -9.28 -1.33
CA GLU A 164 -16.55 -8.06 -0.81
C GLU A 164 -16.19 -8.15 0.69
N SER A 165 -17.00 -8.85 1.49
CA SER A 165 -16.63 -9.10 2.90
C SER A 165 -15.43 -10.04 3.02
N MET A 166 -15.22 -10.95 2.05
CA MET A 166 -14.00 -11.76 1.99
C MET A 166 -12.80 -10.94 1.53
N ALA A 167 -12.99 -9.93 0.67
CA ALA A 167 -11.92 -9.07 0.19
C ALA A 167 -11.14 -8.42 1.33
N TRP A 168 -11.81 -7.78 2.31
CA TRP A 168 -11.10 -7.18 3.45
C TRP A 168 -10.29 -8.19 4.26
N SER A 169 -10.87 -9.37 4.54
CA SER A 169 -10.17 -10.42 5.30
C SER A 169 -8.94 -10.95 4.57
N ASN A 170 -9.01 -11.08 3.24
CA ASN A 170 -7.89 -11.53 2.41
C ASN A 170 -6.82 -10.44 2.24
N LEU A 171 -7.23 -9.16 2.23
CA LEU A 171 -6.32 -8.00 2.14
C LEU A 171 -5.65 -7.64 3.46
N THR A 172 -6.12 -8.20 4.59
CA THR A 172 -5.57 -7.93 5.92
C THR A 172 -5.00 -9.17 6.63
N SER A 173 -4.98 -10.32 5.95
CA SER A 173 -4.63 -11.63 6.53
C SER A 173 -3.22 -11.73 7.13
N HIS A 174 -2.28 -10.90 6.68
CA HIS A 174 -0.90 -10.84 7.16
C HIS A 174 -0.55 -9.52 7.85
N ILE A 175 -1.47 -8.56 7.93
CA ILE A 175 -1.29 -7.36 8.73
C ILE A 175 -1.42 -7.72 10.20
N THR A 176 -0.46 -7.29 11.02
CA THR A 176 -0.43 -7.56 12.46
C THR A 176 -0.29 -6.27 13.26
N PRO A 177 -0.74 -6.23 14.53
CA PRO A 177 -0.51 -5.08 15.41
C PRO A 177 0.96 -4.70 15.59
N THR A 178 1.88 -5.68 15.54
CA THR A 178 3.33 -5.44 15.61
C THR A 178 3.83 -4.75 14.34
N LEU A 179 3.34 -5.16 13.17
CA LEU A 179 3.63 -4.50 11.90
C LEU A 179 3.09 -3.05 11.89
N LEU A 180 1.85 -2.83 12.32
CA LEU A 180 1.27 -1.48 12.43
C LEU A 180 2.05 -0.60 13.41
N THR A 181 2.50 -1.16 14.52
CA THR A 181 3.34 -0.47 15.51
C THR A 181 4.68 -0.06 14.93
N ARG A 182 5.32 -0.92 14.13
CA ARG A 182 6.57 -0.59 13.42
C ARG A 182 6.35 0.54 12.42
N ILE A 183 5.29 0.45 11.62
CA ILE A 183 5.07 1.39 10.52
C ILE A 183 4.53 2.75 11.01
N CYS A 184 3.50 2.76 11.85
CA CYS A 184 2.78 3.99 12.25
C CYS A 184 3.16 4.50 13.66
N GLY A 185 4.04 3.79 14.36
CA GLY A 185 4.40 4.04 15.77
C GLY A 185 3.49 3.35 16.78
N LEU A 186 3.94 3.26 18.04
CA LEU A 186 3.23 2.57 19.11
C LEU A 186 2.03 3.38 19.62
N ASN A 187 0.87 3.16 19.01
CA ASN A 187 -0.40 3.68 19.48
C ASN A 187 -1.51 2.63 19.31
N PRO A 188 -1.60 1.64 20.24
CA PRO A 188 -2.60 0.60 20.18
C PRO A 188 -4.00 1.17 20.01
N ASP A 189 -4.78 0.58 19.11
CA ASP A 189 -6.15 1.02 18.75
C ASP A 189 -6.25 2.38 18.03
N HIS A 190 -5.12 3.00 17.70
CA HIS A 190 -5.05 4.23 16.92
C HIS A 190 -3.71 4.39 16.18
N TRP A 191 -3.36 3.40 15.36
CA TRP A 191 -2.22 3.54 14.44
C TRP A 191 -2.61 4.49 13.30
N SER A 192 -2.37 5.78 13.51
CA SER A 192 -2.79 6.84 12.60
C SER A 192 -1.75 7.20 11.56
N LEU A 193 -2.26 7.59 10.39
CA LEU A 193 -1.52 8.07 9.24
C LEU A 193 -2.44 8.88 8.33
N THR A 194 -1.86 9.60 7.39
CA THR A 194 -2.53 10.60 6.57
C THR A 194 -2.19 10.40 5.09
N THR A 195 -2.90 11.08 4.19
CA THR A 195 -2.52 11.16 2.76
C THR A 195 -1.07 11.60 2.56
N ALA A 196 -0.55 12.46 3.44
CA ALA A 196 0.79 13.04 3.35
C ALA A 196 1.87 12.26 4.13
N SER A 197 1.49 11.26 4.95
CA SER A 197 2.48 10.46 5.69
C SER A 197 3.44 9.73 4.74
N ALA A 198 4.72 9.70 5.06
CA ALA A 198 5.73 9.18 4.15
C ALA A 198 6.88 8.48 4.85
N ALA A 199 7.51 7.53 4.18
CA ALA A 199 8.80 7.00 4.60
C ALA A 199 9.92 7.99 4.28
N LYS A 200 10.99 7.99 5.08
CA LYS A 200 12.11 8.92 4.91
C LYS A 200 12.77 8.86 3.53
N GLN A 201 12.89 7.65 2.97
CA GLN A 201 13.46 7.43 1.63
C GLN A 201 12.63 8.07 0.50
N ASP A 202 11.36 8.38 0.77
CA ASP A 202 10.44 8.93 -0.22
C ASP A 202 10.36 10.46 -0.19
N LEU A 203 10.88 11.10 0.87
CA LEU A 203 10.85 12.56 1.01
C LEU A 203 11.61 13.26 -0.11
N GLU A 204 12.77 12.73 -0.50
CA GLU A 204 13.65 13.30 -1.53
C GLU A 204 13.26 12.88 -2.96
N SER A 205 12.53 11.76 -3.11
CA SER A 205 12.21 11.18 -4.42
C SER A 205 10.82 11.53 -4.92
N ILE A 206 9.87 11.88 -4.04
CA ILE A 206 8.50 12.24 -4.41
C ILE A 206 8.32 13.77 -4.39
N PRO A 207 8.12 14.43 -5.55
CA PRO A 207 7.92 15.87 -5.60
C PRO A 207 6.73 16.32 -4.76
N GLY A 208 6.94 17.32 -3.89
CA GLY A 208 5.89 17.93 -3.06
C GLY A 208 5.82 17.44 -1.61
N LEU A 209 6.51 16.34 -1.26
CA LEU A 209 6.61 15.86 0.12
C LEU A 209 7.56 16.71 0.99
N GLU A 210 8.62 17.27 0.42
CA GLU A 210 9.59 18.07 1.18
C GLU A 210 8.96 19.32 1.82
N SER A 211 7.97 19.90 1.14
CA SER A 211 7.25 21.09 1.60
C SER A 211 6.19 20.82 2.68
N SER A 212 5.67 19.59 2.80
CA SER A 212 4.62 19.25 3.79
C SER A 212 5.21 18.97 5.18
N SER A 213 6.44 18.47 5.24
CA SER A 213 7.17 18.17 6.48
C SER A 213 7.41 19.37 7.41
N ASN A 214 7.42 20.60 6.87
CA ASN A 214 7.61 21.83 7.65
C ASN A 214 6.31 22.39 8.23
N ILE A 215 5.14 21.87 7.83
CA ILE A 215 3.83 22.48 8.13
C ILE A 215 3.06 21.70 9.20
N SER A 216 3.43 20.46 9.52
CA SER A 216 2.87 19.72 10.66
C SER A 216 3.84 18.61 11.07
N GLN A 217 3.74 18.10 12.30
CA GLN A 217 4.46 16.92 12.78
C GLN A 217 4.00 15.66 12.02
N GLU A 218 4.25 15.60 10.72
CA GLU A 218 3.86 14.49 9.87
C GLU A 218 4.62 13.23 10.31
N LYS A 219 3.90 12.12 10.44
CA LYS A 219 4.47 10.88 10.96
C LYS A 219 5.30 10.20 9.87
N ASP A 220 6.58 9.98 10.18
CA ASP A 220 7.46 9.12 9.40
C ASP A 220 6.92 7.68 9.41
N LEU A 221 6.67 7.11 8.24
CA LEU A 221 6.29 5.71 8.10
C LEU A 221 7.52 4.82 8.21
N GLY A 222 7.53 3.90 9.17
CA GLY A 222 8.58 2.91 9.38
C GLY A 222 8.48 1.71 8.41
N LEU A 223 8.36 1.97 7.11
CA LEU A 223 8.31 0.95 6.04
C LEU A 223 9.67 0.21 5.92
N LEU A 224 9.66 -0.97 5.28
CA LEU A 224 10.88 -1.73 5.00
C LEU A 224 11.82 -0.89 4.10
N PRO A 225 13.11 -0.80 4.43
CA PRO A 225 14.08 0.02 3.69
C PRO A 225 14.51 -0.70 2.41
N ILE A 226 13.70 -0.60 1.36
CA ILE A 226 13.94 -1.25 0.07
C ILE A 226 14.67 -0.28 -0.85
N ASP A 227 16.00 -0.41 -0.89
CA ASP A 227 16.84 0.27 -1.87
C ASP A 227 17.23 -0.69 -3.01
N LEU A 228 16.52 -0.59 -4.13
CA LEU A 228 16.76 -1.41 -5.31
C LEU A 228 18.07 -1.09 -6.04
N THR A 229 18.74 0.01 -5.69
CA THR A 229 20.06 0.37 -6.23
C THR A 229 21.21 -0.32 -5.50
N ARG A 230 20.94 -0.92 -4.33
CA ARG A 230 21.94 -1.61 -3.50
C ARG A 230 21.39 -2.93 -2.96
N THR A 231 21.35 -3.94 -3.82
CA THR A 231 20.78 -5.27 -3.52
C THR A 231 21.83 -6.34 -3.18
N TRP A 232 23.03 -5.93 -2.77
CA TRP A 232 24.16 -6.82 -2.48
C TRP A 232 24.78 -6.55 -1.11
N ARG A 233 25.48 -7.55 -0.58
CA ARG A 233 26.20 -7.46 0.70
C ARG A 233 27.31 -6.43 0.69
N GLU A 234 27.63 -5.89 1.87
CA GLU A 234 28.79 -5.03 2.02
C GLU A 234 30.08 -5.74 1.61
N GLY A 235 30.94 -5.03 0.87
CA GLY A 235 32.17 -5.58 0.31
C GLY A 235 31.99 -6.47 -0.93
N ALA A 236 30.81 -6.51 -1.56
CA ALA A 236 30.61 -7.25 -2.81
C ALA A 236 31.50 -6.73 -3.95
N THR A 237 32.10 -7.67 -4.67
CA THR A 237 32.89 -7.45 -5.89
C THR A 237 32.00 -7.06 -7.07
N GLY A 238 32.58 -6.51 -8.15
CA GLY A 238 31.81 -6.07 -9.32
C GLY A 238 30.89 -7.16 -9.89
N LYS A 239 31.39 -8.39 -10.01
CA LYS A 239 30.59 -9.54 -10.47
C LYS A 239 29.44 -9.86 -9.51
N GLU A 240 29.71 -9.95 -8.21
CA GLU A 240 28.67 -10.23 -7.21
C GLU A 240 27.58 -9.14 -7.20
N ARG A 241 27.93 -7.88 -7.51
CA ARG A 241 26.94 -6.80 -7.64
C ARG A 241 26.05 -6.98 -8.85
N THR A 242 26.61 -7.34 -10.01
CA THR A 242 25.84 -7.64 -11.22
C THR A 242 24.89 -8.82 -10.99
N ASP A 243 25.42 -9.92 -10.43
CA ASP A 243 24.63 -11.12 -10.13
C ASP A 243 23.47 -10.78 -9.16
N ALA A 244 23.72 -9.98 -8.12
CA ALA A 244 22.71 -9.58 -7.14
C ALA A 244 21.73 -8.50 -7.64
N ALA A 245 22.07 -7.76 -8.70
CA ALA A 245 21.17 -6.81 -9.35
C ALA A 245 20.15 -7.56 -10.23
N GLN A 246 20.57 -8.67 -10.85
CA GLN A 246 19.71 -9.56 -11.65
C GLN A 246 18.86 -10.49 -10.76
N ASP A 247 19.43 -11.05 -9.70
CA ASP A 247 18.71 -11.86 -8.71
C ASP A 247 18.75 -11.22 -7.32
N ARG A 248 17.63 -10.59 -6.93
CA ARG A 248 17.51 -9.89 -5.64
C ARG A 248 17.24 -10.81 -4.45
N SER A 249 17.38 -12.13 -4.62
CA SER A 249 17.12 -13.14 -3.57
C SER A 249 17.92 -12.93 -2.29
N TRP A 250 19.18 -12.53 -2.39
CA TRP A 250 20.00 -12.22 -1.21
C TRP A 250 19.41 -11.04 -0.44
N PHE A 251 19.04 -9.96 -1.14
CA PHE A 251 18.50 -8.75 -0.51
C PHE A 251 17.15 -9.00 0.17
N LEU A 252 16.27 -9.81 -0.45
CA LEU A 252 15.04 -10.26 0.22
C LEU A 252 15.36 -11.04 1.50
N GLY A 253 16.38 -11.91 1.47
CA GLY A 253 16.85 -12.63 2.65
C GLY A 253 17.34 -11.71 3.76
N ASP A 254 18.15 -10.70 3.41
CA ASP A 254 18.69 -9.70 4.34
C ASP A 254 17.56 -8.89 5.02
N LEU A 255 16.56 -8.44 4.25
CA LEU A 255 15.38 -7.75 4.78
C LEU A 255 14.62 -8.62 5.79
N ILE A 256 14.37 -9.88 5.45
CA ILE A 256 13.66 -10.83 6.33
C ILE A 256 14.44 -11.10 7.61
N GLU A 257 15.77 -11.13 7.56
CA GLU A 257 16.60 -11.46 8.72
C GLU A 257 16.85 -10.28 9.64
N ASN A 258 17.03 -9.08 9.08
CA ASN A 258 17.47 -7.90 9.82
C ASN A 258 16.33 -6.92 10.15
N HIS A 259 15.22 -6.94 9.42
CA HIS A 259 14.14 -5.95 9.58
C HIS A 259 12.80 -6.54 10.03
N CYS A 260 12.56 -7.83 9.86
CA CYS A 260 11.34 -8.50 10.33
C CYS A 260 11.51 -9.07 11.75
N GLN A 261 10.45 -8.98 12.57
CA GLN A 261 10.54 -9.19 14.02
C GLN A 261 9.88 -10.48 14.53
N ALA A 262 9.10 -11.18 13.71
CA ALA A 262 8.43 -12.41 14.11
C ALA A 262 9.42 -13.48 14.58
N GLU A 263 9.01 -14.26 15.58
CA GLU A 263 9.87 -15.25 16.25
C GLU A 263 10.31 -16.39 15.31
N ASN A 264 9.46 -16.77 14.36
CA ASN A 264 9.72 -17.88 13.46
C ASN A 264 9.96 -17.39 12.01
N LYS A 265 10.72 -18.18 11.25
CA LYS A 265 11.12 -17.84 9.87
C LYS A 265 9.92 -17.51 8.97
N ARG A 266 8.85 -18.30 9.06
CA ARG A 266 7.65 -18.12 8.22
C ARG A 266 6.89 -16.84 8.58
N GLY A 267 6.83 -16.47 9.86
CA GLY A 267 6.25 -15.22 10.32
C GLY A 267 7.00 -14.01 9.77
N ARG A 268 8.34 -14.07 9.72
CA ARG A 268 9.15 -12.99 9.14
C ARG A 268 8.93 -12.85 7.63
N GLU A 269 8.80 -13.98 6.92
CA GLU A 269 8.38 -13.97 5.51
C GLU A 269 6.99 -13.34 5.33
N PHE A 270 6.04 -13.66 6.21
CA PHE A 270 4.69 -13.07 6.16
C PHE A 270 4.62 -11.61 6.58
N GLU A 271 5.59 -11.06 7.31
CA GLU A 271 5.69 -9.60 7.51
C GLU A 271 5.95 -8.85 6.20
N ILE A 272 6.64 -9.47 5.22
CA ILE A 272 6.79 -8.91 3.88
C ILE A 272 5.42 -8.81 3.21
N LEU A 273 4.61 -9.87 3.25
CA LEU A 273 3.25 -9.84 2.69
C LEU A 273 2.34 -8.89 3.46
N GLY A 274 2.50 -8.79 4.78
CA GLY A 274 1.76 -7.86 5.62
C GLY A 274 2.06 -6.40 5.29
N GLU A 275 3.30 -6.05 4.97
CA GLU A 275 3.62 -4.70 4.51
C GLU A 275 3.07 -4.47 3.10
N LEU A 276 3.16 -5.45 2.20
CA LEU A 276 2.57 -5.36 0.85
C LEU A 276 1.05 -5.13 0.90
N GLN A 277 0.35 -5.81 1.82
CA GLN A 277 -1.07 -5.60 2.11
C GLN A 277 -1.34 -4.20 2.66
N PHE A 278 -0.57 -3.78 3.66
CA PHE A 278 -0.71 -2.47 4.29
C PHE A 278 -0.58 -1.36 3.27
N VAL A 279 0.51 -1.33 2.49
CA VAL A 279 0.76 -0.24 1.55
C VAL A 279 -0.31 -0.18 0.46
N PHE A 280 -0.78 -1.33 -0.04
CA PHE A 280 -1.87 -1.38 -1.02
C PHE A 280 -3.17 -0.77 -0.48
N LEU A 281 -3.55 -1.09 0.77
CA LEU A 281 -4.75 -0.55 1.40
C LEU A 281 -4.64 0.96 1.67
N MET A 282 -3.45 1.45 2.03
CA MET A 282 -3.24 2.89 2.25
C MET A 282 -3.28 3.68 0.94
N VAL A 283 -2.91 3.07 -0.19
CA VAL A 283 -3.13 3.63 -1.52
C VAL A 283 -4.62 3.75 -1.79
N LEU A 284 -5.39 2.67 -1.65
CA LEU A 284 -6.85 2.66 -1.93
C LEU A 284 -7.66 3.62 -1.06
N THR A 285 -7.31 3.73 0.22
CA THR A 285 -8.15 4.44 1.20
C THR A 285 -7.71 5.89 1.41
N LEU A 286 -6.39 6.16 1.41
CA LEU A 286 -5.84 7.48 1.70
C LEU A 286 -5.22 8.18 0.50
N ASN A 287 -5.08 7.51 -0.65
CA ASN A 287 -4.34 8.00 -1.81
C ASN A 287 -2.87 8.34 -1.44
N ASN A 288 -2.24 7.49 -0.61
CA ASN A 288 -0.90 7.74 -0.08
C ASN A 288 0.19 7.39 -1.11
N ASN A 289 0.96 8.38 -1.57
CA ASN A 289 1.98 8.21 -2.61
C ASN A 289 3.22 7.42 -2.15
N SER A 290 3.68 7.61 -0.90
CA SER A 290 4.82 6.85 -0.36
C SER A 290 4.49 5.34 -0.29
N CYS A 291 3.25 5.00 0.07
CA CYS A 291 2.76 3.62 0.03
C CYS A 291 2.66 3.09 -1.41
N LEU A 292 2.27 3.90 -2.40
CA LEU A 292 2.25 3.49 -3.81
C LEU A 292 3.65 3.14 -4.30
N GLU A 293 4.64 4.01 -4.04
CA GLU A 293 6.02 3.75 -4.44
C GLU A 293 6.61 2.54 -3.68
N GLN A 294 6.28 2.35 -2.41
CA GLN A 294 6.66 1.15 -1.68
C GLN A 294 6.04 -0.11 -2.28
N TRP A 295 4.76 -0.09 -2.63
CA TRP A 295 4.09 -1.22 -3.29
C TRP A 295 4.82 -1.61 -4.58
N LYS A 296 5.16 -0.63 -5.43
CA LYS A 296 5.94 -0.86 -6.66
C LYS A 296 7.34 -1.42 -6.36
N ARG A 297 8.05 -0.87 -5.37
CA ARG A 297 9.39 -1.34 -4.96
C ARG A 297 9.35 -2.79 -4.44
N MET A 298 8.35 -3.13 -3.64
CA MET A 298 8.18 -4.49 -3.12
C MET A 298 7.90 -5.49 -4.23
N LEU A 299 7.01 -5.15 -5.18
CA LEU A 299 6.75 -6.03 -6.33
C LEU A 299 7.98 -6.18 -7.23
N LYS A 300 8.71 -5.09 -7.50
CA LYS A 300 10.00 -5.14 -8.21
C LYS A 300 10.99 -6.05 -7.50
N LEU A 301 11.15 -5.93 -6.19
CA LEU A 301 12.02 -6.80 -5.38
C LEU A 301 11.61 -8.27 -5.50
N LEU A 302 10.35 -8.57 -5.21
CA LEU A 302 9.86 -9.95 -5.13
C LEU A 302 9.88 -10.63 -6.49
N LEU A 303 9.35 -10.00 -7.54
CA LEU A 303 9.22 -10.58 -8.88
C LEU A 303 10.55 -10.68 -9.64
N THR A 304 11.65 -10.20 -9.07
CA THR A 304 13.01 -10.35 -9.62
C THR A 304 13.91 -11.23 -8.75
N CYS A 305 13.34 -11.86 -7.72
CA CYS A 305 14.01 -12.96 -7.04
C CYS A 305 13.91 -14.24 -7.88
N GLN A 306 15.00 -14.97 -8.03
CA GLN A 306 15.03 -16.27 -8.70
C GLN A 306 15.31 -17.40 -7.70
N GLN A 307 16.44 -17.34 -6.98
CA GLN A 307 16.80 -18.36 -5.99
C GLN A 307 15.80 -18.43 -4.82
N ALA A 308 15.34 -17.30 -4.31
CA ALA A 308 14.42 -17.22 -3.17
C ALA A 308 13.06 -17.85 -3.47
N VAL A 309 12.64 -17.92 -4.74
CA VAL A 309 11.37 -18.56 -5.16
C VAL A 309 11.36 -20.03 -4.76
N LYS A 310 12.50 -20.71 -4.93
CA LYS A 310 12.68 -22.11 -4.52
C LYS A 310 12.88 -22.25 -3.02
N GLU A 311 13.63 -21.34 -2.39
CA GLU A 311 13.95 -21.42 -0.97
C GLU A 311 12.78 -21.04 -0.06
N ARG A 312 11.84 -20.24 -0.59
CA ARG A 312 10.70 -19.64 0.12
C ARG A 312 9.41 -19.83 -0.66
N THR A 313 9.19 -20.99 -1.27
CA THR A 313 8.06 -21.25 -2.19
C THR A 313 6.70 -20.85 -1.62
N VAL A 314 6.46 -21.08 -0.33
CA VAL A 314 5.22 -20.69 0.34
C VAL A 314 4.98 -19.18 0.30
N LEU A 315 6.03 -18.37 0.49
CA LEU A 315 5.94 -16.90 0.41
C LEU A 315 5.47 -16.47 -0.99
N PHE A 316 6.02 -17.10 -2.04
CA PHE A 316 5.70 -16.75 -3.42
C PHE A 316 4.33 -17.25 -3.86
N ILE A 317 3.87 -18.42 -3.40
CA ILE A 317 2.50 -18.89 -3.61
C ILE A 317 1.51 -17.87 -3.02
N GLU A 318 1.72 -17.47 -1.76
CA GLU A 318 0.85 -16.49 -1.10
C GLU A 318 0.96 -15.09 -1.72
N LEU A 319 2.14 -14.70 -2.24
CA LEU A 319 2.33 -13.47 -3.00
C LEU A 319 1.45 -13.44 -4.26
N ILE A 320 1.45 -14.51 -5.06
CA ILE A 320 0.68 -14.57 -6.32
C ILE A 320 -0.82 -14.55 -6.03
N ARG A 321 -1.28 -15.29 -5.01
CA ARG A 321 -2.66 -15.23 -4.51
C ARG A 321 -3.05 -13.82 -4.09
N LEU A 322 -2.22 -13.20 -3.26
CA LEU A 322 -2.46 -11.85 -2.76
C LEU A 322 -2.51 -10.84 -3.90
N LEU A 323 -1.57 -10.93 -4.86
CA LEU A 323 -1.53 -10.03 -6.00
C LEU A 323 -2.82 -10.14 -6.83
N ARG A 324 -3.32 -11.36 -7.08
CA ARG A 324 -4.61 -11.57 -7.75
C ARG A 324 -5.75 -10.86 -7.03
N VAL A 325 -5.82 -10.98 -5.69
CA VAL A 325 -6.84 -10.30 -4.87
C VAL A 325 -6.68 -8.77 -4.95
N GLN A 326 -5.46 -8.25 -4.87
CA GLN A 326 -5.18 -6.80 -4.95
C GLN A 326 -5.55 -6.23 -6.33
N LEU A 327 -5.18 -6.92 -7.40
CA LEU A 327 -5.53 -6.49 -8.77
C LEU A 327 -7.04 -6.49 -8.98
N GLY A 328 -7.77 -7.42 -8.34
CA GLY A 328 -9.23 -7.42 -8.23
C GLY A 328 -9.85 -6.12 -7.73
N GLN A 329 -9.13 -5.37 -6.89
CA GLN A 329 -9.61 -4.10 -6.32
C GLN A 329 -9.14 -2.86 -7.10
N CYS A 330 -8.20 -3.01 -8.04
CA CYS A 330 -7.65 -1.88 -8.80
C CYS A 330 -8.69 -1.17 -9.69
N PRO A 331 -9.65 -1.85 -10.34
CA PRO A 331 -10.69 -1.17 -11.13
C PRO A 331 -11.58 -0.22 -10.30
N SER A 332 -11.73 -0.51 -9.00
CA SER A 332 -12.49 0.32 -8.06
C SER A 332 -11.69 1.51 -7.50
N ALA A 333 -10.38 1.58 -7.78
CA ALA A 333 -9.52 2.66 -7.33
C ALA A 333 -9.77 3.96 -8.12
N GLU A 334 -9.79 5.09 -7.42
CA GLU A 334 -9.91 6.40 -8.06
C GLU A 334 -8.71 6.67 -8.98
N GLY A 335 -8.97 7.06 -10.24
CA GLY A 335 -7.97 7.71 -11.10
C GLY A 335 -6.84 6.84 -11.65
N ASP A 336 -7.04 5.53 -11.81
CA ASP A 336 -6.01 4.59 -12.30
C ASP A 336 -4.68 4.70 -11.55
N MET A 337 -4.76 4.82 -10.22
CA MET A 337 -3.62 5.10 -9.35
C MET A 337 -2.49 4.07 -9.46
N PHE A 338 -2.82 2.83 -9.81
CA PHE A 338 -1.86 1.74 -9.95
C PHE A 338 -1.27 1.61 -11.36
N GLY A 339 -1.71 2.42 -12.33
CA GLY A 339 -1.20 2.43 -13.70
C GLY A 339 -1.57 1.16 -14.48
N MET A 340 -2.75 0.58 -14.21
CA MET A 340 -3.17 -0.68 -14.83
C MET A 340 -3.53 -0.51 -16.31
N ASN A 341 -3.92 0.70 -16.72
CA ASN A 341 -4.22 1.00 -18.12
C ASN A 341 -3.05 1.66 -18.86
N GLU A 342 -1.87 1.73 -18.24
CA GLU A 342 -0.67 2.22 -18.92
C GLU A 342 -0.32 1.33 -20.12
N ALA A 343 0.28 1.93 -21.15
CA ALA A 343 0.69 1.20 -22.33
C ALA A 343 1.60 0.02 -21.94
N ARG A 344 1.35 -1.15 -22.54
CA ARG A 344 2.04 -2.41 -22.21
C ARG A 344 1.86 -2.89 -20.76
N GLY A 345 0.85 -2.42 -20.03
CA GLY A 345 0.58 -2.85 -18.66
C GLY A 345 1.54 -2.28 -17.62
N GLY A 346 2.07 -1.08 -17.92
CA GLY A 346 2.98 -0.34 -17.05
C GLY A 346 4.22 -1.13 -16.66
N PHE A 347 4.69 -0.92 -15.44
CA PHE A 347 5.86 -1.61 -14.90
C PHE A 347 5.59 -3.08 -14.50
N LEU A 348 4.33 -3.44 -14.24
CA LEU A 348 3.99 -4.72 -13.61
C LEU A 348 3.95 -5.87 -14.62
N ARG A 349 3.36 -5.65 -15.80
CA ARG A 349 3.29 -6.69 -16.83
C ARG A 349 4.66 -7.27 -17.21
N PRO A 350 5.71 -6.47 -17.56
CA PRO A 350 7.01 -7.04 -17.89
C PRO A 350 7.64 -7.82 -16.72
N LEU A 351 7.47 -7.34 -15.48
CA LEU A 351 7.93 -8.07 -14.29
C LEU A 351 7.26 -9.43 -14.15
N LEU A 352 5.94 -9.50 -14.32
CA LEU A 352 5.19 -10.75 -14.25
C LEU A 352 5.54 -11.71 -15.38
N THR A 353 5.72 -11.21 -16.61
CA THR A 353 6.16 -12.02 -17.76
C THR A 353 7.53 -12.64 -17.47
N ASN A 354 8.50 -11.84 -17.02
CA ASN A 354 9.83 -12.33 -16.69
C ASN A 354 9.79 -13.28 -15.49
N PHE A 355 9.03 -12.98 -14.44
CA PHE A 355 8.87 -13.88 -13.31
C PHE A 355 8.29 -15.24 -13.73
N ARG A 356 7.23 -15.24 -14.55
CA ARG A 356 6.63 -16.45 -15.13
C ARG A 356 7.66 -17.26 -15.90
N ARG A 357 8.49 -16.60 -16.72
CA ARG A 357 9.60 -17.24 -17.45
C ARG A 357 10.48 -18.09 -16.54
N HIS A 358 10.99 -17.44 -15.49
CA HIS A 358 11.95 -18.06 -14.59
C HIS A 358 11.32 -19.23 -13.83
N VAL A 359 10.04 -19.10 -13.43
CA VAL A 359 9.29 -20.20 -12.81
C VAL A 359 9.15 -21.37 -13.79
N ASP A 360 8.74 -21.13 -15.03
CA ASP A 360 8.54 -22.18 -16.04
C ASP A 360 9.85 -22.88 -16.44
N GLU A 361 10.96 -22.15 -16.52
CA GLU A 361 12.29 -22.69 -16.84
C GLU A 361 12.94 -23.44 -15.67
N SER A 362 12.57 -23.11 -14.43
CA SER A 362 13.15 -23.76 -13.26
C SER A 362 12.81 -25.25 -13.18
N ALA A 363 13.80 -26.09 -12.89
CA ALA A 363 13.57 -27.53 -12.74
C ALA A 363 13.09 -27.90 -11.32
N GLY A 364 12.15 -28.84 -11.25
CA GLY A 364 11.73 -29.50 -10.00
C GLY A 364 10.22 -29.47 -9.75
N THR A 365 9.74 -30.37 -8.88
CA THR A 365 8.32 -30.51 -8.54
C THR A 365 7.84 -29.51 -7.48
N TRP A 366 8.76 -28.76 -6.87
CA TRP A 366 8.46 -27.76 -5.84
C TRP A 366 7.57 -26.62 -6.35
N LYS A 367 7.57 -26.38 -7.67
CA LYS A 367 6.85 -25.26 -8.31
C LYS A 367 5.41 -25.58 -8.72
N ALA A 368 4.92 -26.81 -8.51
CA ALA A 368 3.61 -27.23 -9.02
C ALA A 368 2.48 -26.29 -8.57
N ASP A 369 2.36 -26.09 -7.26
CA ASP A 369 1.35 -25.20 -6.66
C ASP A 369 1.57 -23.73 -7.07
N LEU A 370 2.83 -23.31 -7.25
CA LEU A 370 3.13 -21.94 -7.71
C LEU A 370 2.71 -21.73 -9.18
N VAL A 371 2.93 -22.72 -10.03
CA VAL A 371 2.51 -22.67 -11.44
C VAL A 371 0.99 -22.63 -11.53
N GLU A 372 0.27 -23.42 -10.72
CA GLU A 372 -1.20 -23.38 -10.65
C GLU A 372 -1.70 -21.98 -10.27
N GLU A 373 -1.14 -21.36 -9.23
CA GLU A 373 -1.53 -19.98 -8.86
C GLU A 373 -1.17 -18.94 -9.94
N MET A 374 -0.05 -19.15 -10.64
CA MET A 374 0.35 -18.29 -11.77
C MET A 374 -0.57 -18.46 -12.97
N ASP A 375 -1.12 -19.66 -13.21
CA ASP A 375 -2.13 -19.91 -14.24
C ASP A 375 -3.44 -19.19 -13.90
N GLU A 376 -3.91 -19.30 -12.64
CA GLU A 376 -5.08 -18.56 -12.18
C GLU A 376 -4.91 -17.04 -12.28
N LEU A 377 -3.71 -16.53 -11.98
CA LEU A 377 -3.37 -15.11 -12.17
C LEU A 377 -3.39 -14.73 -13.66
N GLN A 378 -2.82 -15.56 -14.53
CA GLN A 378 -2.81 -15.33 -15.99
C GLN A 378 -4.23 -15.25 -16.56
N GLU A 379 -5.10 -16.17 -16.19
CA GLU A 379 -6.50 -16.18 -16.63
C GLU A 379 -7.22 -14.89 -16.21
N TYR A 380 -7.01 -14.46 -14.96
CA TYR A 380 -7.56 -13.22 -14.45
C TYR A 380 -7.03 -11.99 -15.21
N LEU A 381 -5.72 -11.91 -15.42
CA LEU A 381 -5.07 -10.80 -16.13
C LEU A 381 -5.51 -10.69 -17.60
N GLU A 382 -5.72 -11.82 -18.27
CA GLU A 382 -6.24 -11.84 -19.63
C GLU A 382 -7.70 -11.38 -19.67
N LYS A 383 -8.51 -11.83 -18.71
CA LYS A 383 -9.93 -11.45 -18.63
C LYS A 383 -10.12 -9.96 -18.34
N GLU A 384 -9.44 -9.42 -17.33
CA GLU A 384 -9.69 -8.05 -16.84
C GLU A 384 -8.85 -7.00 -17.59
N PHE A 385 -7.62 -7.32 -17.97
CA PHE A 385 -6.69 -6.36 -18.58
C PHE A 385 -6.24 -6.72 -20.00
N GLY A 386 -6.61 -7.91 -20.51
CA GLY A 386 -6.12 -8.40 -21.81
C GLY A 386 -4.62 -8.70 -21.82
N TRP A 387 -4.01 -8.92 -20.65
CA TRP A 387 -2.57 -9.19 -20.56
C TRP A 387 -2.28 -10.67 -20.75
N GLN A 388 -1.46 -10.96 -21.76
CA GLN A 388 -0.84 -12.27 -21.91
C GLN A 388 0.60 -12.19 -21.42
N LEU A 389 0.94 -13.02 -20.43
CA LEU A 389 2.30 -13.20 -19.89
C LEU A 389 3.10 -14.26 -20.66
N GLY A 390 2.48 -14.91 -21.67
CA GLY A 390 3.10 -15.96 -22.49
C GLY A 390 3.87 -15.47 -23.71
N TYR A 391 4.76 -16.32 -24.22
CA TYR A 391 5.57 -16.09 -25.42
C TYR A 391 4.75 -16.31 -26.70
N SER A 392 4.66 -15.29 -27.56
CA SER A 392 4.34 -15.49 -28.98
C SER A 392 5.57 -15.66 -29.86
N TYR A 393 6.78 -15.77 -29.29
CA TYR A 393 8.00 -15.88 -30.06
C TYR A 393 8.50 -17.33 -30.08
N VAL A 394 8.65 -17.84 -31.30
CA VAL A 394 9.15 -19.18 -31.59
C VAL A 394 10.63 -19.22 -31.17
N ARG A 395 10.94 -19.85 -30.03
CA ARG A 395 12.34 -20.07 -29.58
C ARG A 395 13.17 -20.90 -30.55
N ARG A 396 12.49 -21.73 -31.37
CA ARG A 396 13.13 -22.66 -32.31
C ARG A 396 12.38 -22.72 -33.63
N GLY A 397 12.97 -22.13 -34.66
CA GLY A 397 12.38 -22.05 -36.00
C GLY A 397 13.34 -22.60 -37.06
N PHE A 398 12.77 -23.23 -38.08
CA PHE A 398 13.53 -23.50 -39.30
C PHE A 398 13.46 -22.26 -40.19
N VAL A 399 14.61 -21.69 -40.51
CA VAL A 399 14.73 -20.65 -41.54
C VAL A 399 15.17 -21.33 -42.84
N ASP A 400 14.33 -21.24 -43.87
CA ASP A 400 14.71 -21.61 -45.24
C ASP A 400 15.59 -20.48 -45.81
N LEU A 401 16.87 -20.75 -46.08
CA LEU A 401 17.79 -19.81 -46.72
C LEU A 401 17.50 -19.69 -48.23
N GLU A 402 18.02 -18.64 -48.87
CA GLU A 402 17.83 -18.36 -50.31
C GLU A 402 18.37 -19.49 -51.23
N ASP A 403 19.28 -20.32 -50.71
CA ASP A 403 19.83 -21.50 -51.37
C ASP A 403 19.04 -22.80 -51.09
N GLY A 404 17.96 -22.74 -50.30
CA GLY A 404 17.09 -23.86 -49.97
C GLY A 404 17.57 -24.71 -48.79
N GLU A 405 18.60 -24.28 -48.05
CA GLU A 405 19.04 -24.94 -46.83
C GLU A 405 18.13 -24.57 -45.63
N ARG A 406 17.71 -25.60 -44.88
CA ARG A 406 16.93 -25.42 -43.63
C ARG A 406 17.87 -25.36 -42.45
N VAL A 407 18.01 -24.19 -41.87
CA VAL A 407 18.80 -23.99 -40.65
C VAL A 407 17.88 -23.91 -39.45
N GLU A 408 18.12 -24.76 -38.45
CA GLU A 408 17.51 -24.64 -37.12
C GLU A 408 18.18 -23.44 -36.43
N MET A 409 17.47 -22.33 -36.29
CA MET A 409 17.89 -21.20 -35.47
C MET A 409 17.32 -21.37 -34.07
N ASP A 410 18.20 -21.53 -33.09
CA ASP A 410 17.92 -21.14 -31.71
C ASP A 410 18.18 -19.64 -31.64
N MET A 411 17.12 -18.85 -31.40
CA MET A 411 17.29 -17.45 -30.99
C MET A 411 17.75 -17.51 -29.54
N ASP A 412 19.07 -17.46 -29.31
CA ASP A 412 19.61 -17.18 -27.98
C ASP A 412 19.22 -15.73 -27.64
N ASP A 413 18.27 -15.60 -26.71
CA ASP A 413 17.84 -14.34 -26.13
C ASP A 413 19.02 -13.72 -25.34
N ALA A 414 19.96 -13.07 -26.03
CA ALA A 414 20.72 -11.99 -25.42
C ALA A 414 19.74 -10.83 -25.25
N ASP A 415 19.14 -10.78 -24.07
CA ASP A 415 18.15 -9.84 -23.58
C ASP A 415 18.35 -8.40 -24.13
N GLU A 416 17.59 -8.00 -25.15
CA GLU A 416 17.51 -6.59 -25.58
C GLU A 416 17.02 -5.68 -24.43
N ASP A 417 16.36 -6.25 -23.41
CA ASP A 417 15.92 -5.56 -22.18
C ASP A 417 17.03 -5.49 -21.10
N ASP A 418 17.97 -6.45 -21.02
CA ASP A 418 19.14 -6.35 -20.10
C ASP A 418 20.17 -5.35 -20.63
N GLU A 419 20.24 -5.17 -21.95
CA GLU A 419 21.14 -4.18 -22.59
C GLU A 419 20.57 -2.75 -22.59
N GLN A 420 19.30 -2.55 -22.23
CA GLN A 420 18.63 -1.25 -22.29
C GLN A 420 17.95 -0.79 -20.97
N GLY A 421 18.06 -1.56 -19.90
CA GLY A 421 17.61 -1.13 -18.57
C GLY A 421 18.42 0.06 -18.04
N GLU A 422 17.84 0.86 -17.14
CA GLU A 422 18.53 1.96 -16.43
C GLU A 422 19.80 1.51 -15.67
N TYR A 423 20.01 0.20 -15.54
CA TYR A 423 21.11 -0.46 -14.86
C TYR A 423 21.99 -1.30 -15.79
N ALA A 424 21.82 -1.18 -17.11
CA ALA A 424 22.69 -1.84 -18.09
C ALA A 424 24.14 -1.35 -17.91
N PRO A 425 25.15 -2.24 -17.86
CA PRO A 425 26.53 -1.84 -17.64
C PRO A 425 27.05 -1.00 -18.81
N VAL A 426 27.38 0.26 -18.55
CA VAL A 426 27.99 1.15 -19.54
C VAL A 426 29.49 0.88 -19.62
N VAL A 427 29.98 0.53 -20.81
CA VAL A 427 31.41 0.48 -21.10
C VAL A 427 31.95 1.92 -21.10
N VAL A 428 32.72 2.26 -20.07
CA VAL A 428 33.40 3.56 -19.99
C VAL A 428 34.76 3.44 -20.65
N ASP A 429 34.92 4.03 -21.83
CA ASP A 429 36.22 4.20 -22.46
C ASP A 429 37.08 5.16 -21.64
N LEU A 430 38.02 4.62 -20.89
CA LEU A 430 38.95 5.40 -20.10
C LEU A 430 39.90 6.17 -21.02
N THR A 431 40.04 7.47 -20.79
CA THR A 431 41.07 8.26 -21.46
C THR A 431 42.47 7.77 -21.06
N PRO A 432 43.50 7.99 -21.90
CA PRO A 432 44.88 7.60 -21.58
C PRO A 432 45.40 8.17 -20.24
N ALA A 433 44.85 9.33 -19.81
CA ALA A 433 45.17 9.93 -18.52
C ALA A 433 44.52 9.19 -17.34
N GLN A 434 43.27 8.72 -17.49
CA GLN A 434 42.55 7.95 -16.48
C GLN A 434 43.13 6.54 -16.32
N LEU A 435 43.52 5.88 -17.43
CA LEU A 435 44.27 4.63 -17.41
C LEU A 435 45.57 4.76 -16.63
N LYS A 436 46.32 5.84 -16.86
CA LYS A 436 47.59 6.11 -16.18
C LYS A 436 47.43 6.38 -14.68
N ALA A 437 46.31 6.96 -14.26
CA ALA A 437 45.99 7.18 -12.84
C ALA A 437 45.61 5.87 -12.12
N LEU A 438 44.90 4.97 -12.82
CA LEU A 438 44.58 3.62 -12.32
C LEU A 438 45.84 2.75 -12.14
N ASP A 439 46.79 2.83 -13.08
CA ASP A 439 48.07 2.12 -12.98
C ASP A 439 48.99 2.67 -11.88
N GLN A 440 48.92 3.97 -11.59
CA GLN A 440 49.70 4.62 -10.52
C GLN A 440 49.21 4.25 -9.12
N ASN A 441 47.91 4.01 -8.94
CA ASN A 441 47.38 3.57 -7.64
C ASN A 441 47.67 2.09 -7.34
N ASN A 442 47.83 1.25 -8.38
CA ASN A 442 48.15 -0.17 -8.21
C ASN A 442 49.65 -0.46 -8.01
N SER A 443 50.52 0.55 -8.15
CA SER A 443 51.98 0.37 -8.05
C SER A 443 52.58 0.84 -6.71
N ASN A 444 51.75 1.23 -5.74
CA ASN A 444 52.21 1.76 -4.45
C ASN A 444 52.09 0.79 -3.26
N ASP A 445 51.90 -0.52 -3.50
CA ASP A 445 52.02 -1.52 -2.44
C ASP A 445 53.00 -2.65 -2.81
N GLY A 446 54.12 -2.67 -2.07
CA GLY A 446 55.01 -3.82 -1.98
C GLY A 446 56.34 -3.72 -2.75
N GLY A 447 57.41 -3.31 -2.05
CA GLY A 447 58.76 -3.70 -2.47
C GLY A 447 59.94 -2.89 -1.93
N HIS A 448 60.35 -3.15 -0.69
CA HIS A 448 61.66 -2.78 -0.13
C HIS A 448 62.83 -2.90 -1.12
N ARG A 449 63.62 -1.83 -1.29
CA ARG A 449 65.07 -1.92 -1.53
C ARG A 449 65.85 -0.78 -0.89
N SER A 450 66.96 -1.20 -0.28
CA SER A 450 67.99 -0.48 0.45
C SER A 450 69.01 0.23 -0.47
N ASP A 451 69.69 1.20 0.14
CA ASP A 451 71.03 1.73 -0.14
C ASP A 451 71.23 2.66 -1.35
N SER A 452 71.42 3.94 -1.02
CA SER A 452 72.73 4.65 -1.04
C SER A 452 72.73 6.03 -1.73
N ILE A 453 72.94 7.05 -0.89
CA ILE A 453 73.88 8.20 -0.98
C ILE A 453 73.75 9.20 -2.17
N GLY A 454 73.56 10.48 -1.78
CA GLY A 454 73.89 11.70 -2.55
C GLY A 454 72.80 12.77 -2.38
N ASP A 455 72.74 13.52 -1.28
CA ASP A 455 73.43 14.79 -0.97
C ASP A 455 72.85 16.05 -1.67
N SER A 456 72.75 17.13 -0.87
CA SER A 456 72.38 18.55 -1.16
C SER A 456 70.88 18.86 -1.41
N SER A 457 70.17 19.43 -0.43
CA SER A 457 69.98 20.88 -0.13
C SER A 457 69.00 21.53 -1.13
N GLU A 458 67.90 22.21 -0.80
CA GLU A 458 67.66 23.26 0.21
C GLU A 458 66.15 23.36 0.49
N SER A 459 65.85 23.83 1.71
CA SER A 459 64.55 24.28 2.22
C SER A 459 64.18 25.67 1.71
N GLU A 460 62.88 25.94 1.53
CA GLU A 460 62.19 27.22 1.75
C GLU A 460 60.71 26.96 1.36
N ASP A 461 59.82 26.80 2.33
CA ASP A 461 59.09 27.83 3.10
C ASP A 461 57.69 28.09 2.53
N GLU A 462 56.75 27.84 3.45
CA GLU A 462 55.33 28.14 3.55
C GLU A 462 54.75 29.21 2.63
N THR A 463 53.55 28.97 2.09
CA THR A 463 52.44 29.93 2.20
C THR A 463 51.08 29.29 1.85
N GLU A 464 50.17 29.48 2.80
CA GLU A 464 48.70 29.55 2.78
C GLU A 464 47.98 29.46 1.41
N LEU A 465 46.99 28.56 1.34
CA LEU A 465 45.92 28.59 0.34
C LEU A 465 44.57 28.73 1.05
N GLU A 466 44.14 29.98 1.22
CA GLU A 466 42.73 30.35 1.40
C GLU A 466 42.03 30.41 0.04
N ASP A 467 40.78 29.94 0.03
CA ASP A 467 39.68 30.27 -0.88
C ASP A 467 39.92 30.31 -2.39
N MET A 468 39.48 29.25 -3.08
CA MET A 468 38.83 29.43 -4.38
C MET A 468 37.67 28.43 -4.57
N ASP A 469 36.48 28.97 -4.34
CA ASP A 469 35.19 28.61 -4.92
C ASP A 469 35.30 28.22 -6.41
N THR A 470 34.78 27.05 -6.80
CA THR A 470 34.16 26.88 -8.12
C THR A 470 33.13 25.76 -8.08
N ARG A 471 31.87 26.17 -8.17
CA ARG A 471 30.78 25.47 -8.86
C ARG A 471 31.29 24.62 -10.03
N PHE A 472 30.88 23.36 -10.07
CA PHE A 472 30.23 22.73 -11.21
C PHE A 472 29.32 21.62 -10.70
#